data_AF-A0A955U1R6-F1
#
_entry.id   AF-A0A955U1R6-F1
#
_cell.length_a   1.000
_cell.length_b   1.000
_cell.length_c   1.000
_cell.angle_alpha   90.00
_cell.angle_beta   90.00
_cell.angle_gamma   90.00
#
_symmetry.space_group_name_H-M   'P 1'
#
loop_
_entity.id
_entity.type
_entity.pdbx_description
1 polymer ?
#
loop_
_entity_poly.entity_id
_entity_poly.type
_entity_poly.pdbx_seq_one_letter_code
_entity_poly.pdbx_strand_id
1 'polypeptide(L)'
;MLAKRVIPCLDVDQGRVVKGTNFVNLRDAGDPVQVASRYEQEGADELVFLDITASSDNRATMVDVVKRTAAHCFIPLTVGGGIRSVENMREMLLAGADKVGINTSAVNNPGLVDEGAKAFGSQCIVVAIDAKREGPGKWGVYTHGGRTPVGLDAVEWAKEVWNRGAG
;
A
#
# COMPACT_ATOMS: atom_id res chain seq x y z
N MET A 1 -3.05 23.93 -11.35
CA MET A 1 -2.38 22.93 -10.50
C MET A 1 -3.47 22.01 -9.97
N LEU A 2 -3.29 20.69 -10.01
CA LEU A 2 -4.23 19.74 -9.41
C LEU A 2 -4.32 19.98 -7.89
N ALA A 3 -5.46 19.68 -7.28
CA ALA A 3 -5.64 19.83 -5.84
C ALA A 3 -4.71 18.88 -5.05
N LYS A 4 -4.30 19.31 -3.85
CA LYS A 4 -3.63 18.40 -2.90
C LYS A 4 -4.66 17.42 -2.35
N ARG A 5 -4.26 16.16 -2.16
CA ARG A 5 -5.12 15.10 -1.62
C ARG A 5 -4.87 14.88 -0.12
N VAL A 6 -5.91 14.57 0.63
CA VAL A 6 -5.87 14.08 2.02
C VAL A 6 -6.29 12.61 2.02
N ILE A 7 -5.36 11.75 2.45
CA ILE A 7 -5.48 10.29 2.28
C ILE A 7 -5.32 9.59 3.65
N PRO A 8 -6.40 9.10 4.27
CA PRO A 8 -6.31 8.22 5.41
C PRO A 8 -5.71 6.85 5.03
N CYS A 9 -4.74 6.41 5.84
CA CYS A 9 -4.16 5.08 5.77
C CYS A 9 -4.71 4.24 6.92
N LEU A 10 -5.26 3.06 6.61
CA LEU A 10 -5.84 2.13 7.56
C LEU A 10 -5.02 0.86 7.54
N ASP A 11 -4.34 0.60 8.65
CA ASP A 11 -3.69 -0.69 8.88
C ASP A 11 -4.78 -1.73 9.14
N VAL A 12 -4.74 -2.84 8.39
CA VAL A 12 -5.71 -3.94 8.50
C VAL A 12 -4.98 -5.19 8.95
N ASP A 13 -5.47 -5.79 10.04
CA ASP A 13 -4.99 -7.06 10.56
C ASP A 13 -6.18 -8.01 10.70
N GLN A 14 -6.10 -9.19 10.10
CA GLN A 14 -7.15 -10.21 10.15
C GLN A 14 -8.57 -9.67 9.79
N GLY A 15 -8.64 -8.76 8.83
CA GLY A 15 -9.90 -8.16 8.37
C GLY A 15 -10.49 -7.07 9.27
N ARG A 16 -9.74 -6.62 10.28
CA ARG A 16 -10.10 -5.52 11.19
C ARG A 16 -9.15 -4.35 10.99
N VAL A 17 -9.68 -3.13 11.05
CA VAL A 17 -8.81 -1.94 11.13
C VAL A 17 -8.16 -1.96 12.51
N VAL A 18 -6.86 -1.73 12.55
CA VAL A 18 -6.11 -1.69 13.79
C VAL A 18 -5.31 -0.40 13.92
N LYS A 19 -5.00 -0.03 15.15
CA LYS A 19 -4.10 1.08 15.45
C LYS A 19 -3.17 0.71 16.59
N GLY A 20 -1.89 1.03 16.43
CA GLY A 20 -0.87 0.79 17.45
C GLY A 20 0.30 1.75 17.30
N THR A 21 1.27 1.64 18.20
CA THR A 21 2.54 2.36 18.13
C THR A 21 3.60 1.43 17.58
N ASN A 22 4.22 1.76 16.44
CA ASN A 22 5.24 0.95 15.77
C ASN A 22 4.80 -0.51 15.52
N PHE A 23 3.52 -0.73 15.16
CA PHE A 23 2.92 -2.06 14.99
C PHE A 23 2.93 -2.95 16.26
N VAL A 24 3.11 -2.35 17.44
CA VAL A 24 3.01 -3.01 18.75
C VAL A 24 1.74 -2.57 19.45
N ASN A 25 1.16 -3.44 20.29
CA ASN A 25 -0.06 -3.19 21.05
C ASN A 25 -1.23 -2.77 20.15
N LEU A 26 -1.42 -3.51 19.05
CA LEU A 26 -2.51 -3.27 18.10
C LEU A 26 -3.86 -3.35 18.82
N ARG A 27 -4.65 -2.29 18.66
CA ARG A 27 -6.04 -2.21 19.14
C ARG A 27 -6.97 -2.20 17.95
N ASP A 28 -8.07 -2.93 18.06
CA ASP A 28 -9.16 -2.86 17.09
C ASP A 28 -9.69 -1.42 17.02
N ALA A 29 -9.76 -0.90 15.81
CA ALA A 29 -10.20 0.43 15.46
C ALA A 29 -11.45 0.44 14.56
N GLY A 30 -12.03 -0.72 14.23
CA GLY A 30 -13.32 -0.81 13.55
C GLY A 30 -13.37 -1.76 12.36
N ASP A 31 -14.58 -1.86 11.79
CA ASP A 31 -14.80 -2.57 10.53
C ASP A 31 -14.26 -1.73 9.36
N PRO A 32 -13.45 -2.30 8.45
CA PRO A 32 -12.85 -1.56 7.35
C PRO A 32 -13.86 -0.80 6.48
N VAL A 33 -15.03 -1.37 6.21
CA VAL A 33 -16.06 -0.72 5.38
C VAL A 33 -16.62 0.49 6.10
N GLN A 34 -16.99 0.34 7.38
CA GLN A 34 -17.54 1.44 8.17
C GLN A 34 -16.55 2.60 8.32
N VAL A 35 -15.28 2.29 8.58
CA VAL A 35 -14.24 3.31 8.72
C VAL A 35 -13.95 3.98 7.38
N ALA A 36 -13.89 3.24 6.28
CA ALA A 36 -13.74 3.78 4.93
C ALA A 36 -14.88 4.73 4.54
N SER A 37 -16.13 4.29 4.67
CA SER A 37 -17.31 5.13 4.39
C SER A 37 -17.37 6.37 5.27
N ARG A 38 -16.90 6.27 6.53
CA ARG A 38 -16.80 7.42 7.41
C ARG A 38 -15.82 8.46 6.89
N TYR A 39 -14.63 8.04 6.47
CA TYR A 39 -13.63 8.94 5.90
C TYR A 39 -14.07 9.57 4.57
N GLU A 40 -14.76 8.81 3.71
CA GLU A 40 -15.36 9.35 2.50
C GLU A 40 -16.36 10.47 2.81
N GLN A 41 -17.25 10.27 3.79
CA GLN A 41 -18.20 11.29 4.25
C GLN A 41 -17.51 12.53 4.87
N GLU A 42 -16.32 12.35 5.45
CA GLU A 42 -15.50 13.44 6.00
C GLU A 42 -14.66 14.15 4.92
N GLY A 43 -14.73 13.71 3.66
CA GLY A 43 -14.09 14.36 2.52
C GLY A 43 -12.68 13.84 2.22
N ALA A 44 -12.36 12.60 2.56
CA ALA A 44 -11.13 11.95 2.09
C ALA A 44 -11.12 11.86 0.56
N ASP A 45 -9.96 12.13 -0.06
CA ASP A 45 -9.82 12.10 -1.52
C ASP A 45 -9.48 10.71 -2.07
N GLU A 46 -8.97 9.82 -1.21
CA GLU A 46 -8.55 8.44 -1.51
C GLU A 46 -8.35 7.69 -0.19
N LEU A 47 -8.40 6.36 -0.23
CA LEU A 47 -8.10 5.48 0.89
C LEU A 47 -6.86 4.63 0.61
N VAL A 48 -6.09 4.34 1.66
CA VAL A 48 -5.04 3.31 1.62
C VAL A 48 -5.36 2.25 2.67
N PHE A 49 -5.48 1.00 2.23
CA PHE A 49 -5.45 -0.16 3.13
C PHE A 49 -4.06 -0.79 3.10
N LEU A 50 -3.47 -0.96 4.28
CA LEU A 50 -2.21 -1.67 4.45
C LEU A 50 -2.45 -2.96 5.24
N ASP A 51 -2.41 -4.10 4.56
CA ASP A 51 -2.49 -5.40 5.23
C ASP A 51 -1.18 -5.70 5.96
N ILE A 52 -1.25 -5.71 7.29
CA ILE A 52 -0.10 -6.00 8.16
C ILE A 52 -0.09 -7.46 8.64
N THR A 53 -1.10 -8.25 8.28
CA THR A 53 -1.20 -9.68 8.63
C THR A 53 -0.07 -10.49 7.97
N ALA A 54 0.46 -10.00 6.83
CA ALA A 54 1.72 -10.38 6.17
C ALA A 54 2.05 -11.88 5.98
N SER A 55 1.06 -12.78 6.00
CA SER A 55 1.20 -14.20 5.61
C SER A 55 0.43 -14.49 4.32
N SER A 56 0.90 -15.47 3.53
CA SER A 56 0.23 -15.91 2.30
C SER A 56 -1.21 -16.37 2.53
N ASP A 57 -1.47 -16.91 3.73
CA ASP A 57 -2.67 -17.65 4.05
C ASP A 57 -3.86 -16.72 4.32
N ASN A 58 -3.61 -15.44 4.57
CA ASN A 58 -4.63 -14.43 4.85
C ASN A 58 -5.00 -13.53 3.65
N ARG A 59 -4.49 -13.83 2.45
CA ARG A 59 -4.79 -13.04 1.24
C ARG A 59 -6.29 -12.99 0.92
N ALA A 60 -7.00 -14.11 1.10
CA ALA A 60 -8.43 -14.20 0.88
C ALA A 60 -9.21 -13.21 1.75
N THR A 61 -8.75 -12.98 2.99
CA THR A 61 -9.34 -12.00 3.91
C THR A 61 -9.22 -10.58 3.35
N MET A 62 -8.04 -10.22 2.84
CA MET A 62 -7.86 -8.89 2.26
C MET A 62 -8.68 -8.71 0.99
N VAL A 63 -8.77 -9.73 0.14
CA VAL A 63 -9.64 -9.70 -1.06
C VAL A 63 -11.11 -9.44 -0.68
N ASP A 64 -11.63 -10.11 0.36
CA ASP A 64 -13.00 -9.87 0.86
C ASP A 64 -13.18 -8.44 1.39
N VAL A 65 -12.22 -7.95 2.17
CA VAL A 65 -12.23 -6.56 2.68
C VAL A 65 -12.29 -5.54 1.55
N VAL A 66 -11.47 -5.72 0.51
CA VAL A 66 -11.47 -4.86 -0.68
C VAL A 66 -12.82 -4.91 -1.38
N LYS A 67 -13.33 -6.12 -1.65
CA LYS A 67 -14.61 -6.31 -2.34
C LYS A 67 -15.78 -5.66 -1.62
N ARG A 68 -15.84 -5.83 -0.30
CA ARG A 68 -16.89 -5.21 0.54
C ARG A 68 -16.75 -3.69 0.56
N THR A 69 -15.53 -3.16 0.61
CA THR A 69 -15.28 -1.72 0.64
C THR A 69 -15.63 -1.07 -0.68
N ALA A 70 -15.20 -1.64 -1.81
CA ALA A 70 -15.49 -1.14 -3.16
C ALA A 70 -16.99 -1.16 -3.51
N ALA A 71 -17.79 -1.97 -2.82
CA ALA A 71 -19.26 -1.97 -2.96
C ALA A 71 -19.95 -0.77 -2.28
N HIS A 72 -19.25 -0.06 -1.39
CA HIS A 72 -19.83 0.99 -0.54
C HIS A 72 -19.08 2.32 -0.57
N CYS A 73 -17.85 2.35 -1.10
CA CYS A 73 -16.98 3.52 -1.13
C CYS A 73 -16.54 3.77 -2.58
N PHE A 74 -16.66 5.01 -3.04
CA PHE A 74 -16.45 5.40 -4.45
C PHE A 74 -15.25 6.33 -4.66
N ILE A 75 -14.63 6.83 -3.59
CA ILE A 75 -13.30 7.43 -3.67
C ILE A 75 -12.25 6.35 -4.00
N PRO A 76 -11.14 6.71 -4.67
CA PRO A 76 -10.09 5.76 -5.03
C PRO A 76 -9.59 4.94 -3.85
N LEU A 77 -9.31 3.66 -4.07
CA LEU A 77 -8.81 2.72 -3.08
C LEU A 77 -7.46 2.12 -3.51
N THR A 78 -6.43 2.38 -2.72
CA THR A 78 -5.11 1.75 -2.83
C THR A 78 -4.97 0.64 -1.79
N VAL A 79 -4.48 -0.53 -2.21
CA VAL A 79 -4.27 -1.69 -1.32
C VAL A 79 -2.83 -2.13 -1.36
N GLY A 80 -2.17 -2.18 -0.20
CA GLY A 80 -0.81 -2.67 -0.03
C GLY A 80 -0.69 -3.73 1.05
N GLY A 81 0.49 -4.33 1.16
CA GLY A 81 0.78 -5.40 2.12
C GLY A 81 0.82 -6.78 1.45
N GLY A 82 1.97 -7.45 1.53
CA GLY A 82 2.10 -8.85 1.06
C GLY A 82 2.00 -9.10 -0.46
N ILE A 83 1.88 -8.07 -1.30
CA ILE A 83 1.82 -8.19 -2.78
C ILE A 83 3.21 -8.52 -3.34
N ARG A 84 3.36 -9.71 -3.95
CA ARG A 84 4.66 -10.24 -4.40
C ARG A 84 4.72 -10.64 -5.88
N SER A 85 3.61 -10.61 -6.60
CA SER A 85 3.55 -10.93 -8.03
C SER A 85 2.46 -10.14 -8.75
N VAL A 86 2.51 -10.11 -10.07
CA VAL A 86 1.50 -9.51 -10.95
C VAL A 86 0.12 -10.14 -10.74
N GLU A 87 0.07 -11.43 -10.42
CA GLU A 87 -1.19 -12.15 -10.11
C GLU A 87 -1.81 -11.62 -8.81
N ASN A 88 -1.00 -11.38 -7.76
CA ASN A 88 -1.52 -10.76 -6.54
C ASN A 88 -2.08 -9.35 -6.81
N MET A 89 -1.41 -8.58 -7.67
CA MET A 89 -1.92 -7.27 -8.09
C MET A 89 -3.27 -7.40 -8.80
N ARG A 90 -3.35 -8.32 -9.77
CA ARG A 90 -4.58 -8.61 -10.53
C ARG A 90 -5.73 -9.00 -9.61
N GLU A 91 -5.49 -9.85 -8.62
CA GLU A 91 -6.49 -10.26 -7.64
C GLU A 91 -7.09 -9.06 -6.90
N MET A 92 -6.25 -8.14 -6.40
CA MET A 92 -6.71 -6.95 -5.68
C MET A 92 -7.46 -5.97 -6.58
N LEU A 93 -6.95 -5.74 -7.80
CA LEU A 93 -7.62 -4.86 -8.76
C LEU A 93 -8.99 -5.42 -9.18
N LEU A 94 -9.09 -6.73 -9.44
CA LEU A 94 -10.36 -7.40 -9.74
C LEU A 94 -11.32 -7.43 -8.55
N ALA A 95 -10.81 -7.38 -7.32
CA ALA A 95 -11.63 -7.26 -6.13
C ALA A 95 -12.26 -5.85 -5.99
N GLY A 96 -11.73 -4.85 -6.68
CA GLY A 96 -12.24 -3.48 -6.69
C GLY A 96 -11.26 -2.42 -6.16
N ALA A 97 -9.98 -2.76 -5.94
CA ALA A 97 -8.96 -1.74 -5.71
C ALA A 97 -8.65 -1.00 -7.02
N ASP A 98 -8.41 0.31 -6.94
CA ASP A 98 -7.94 1.10 -8.09
C ASP A 98 -6.43 0.98 -8.28
N LYS A 99 -5.70 0.79 -7.17
CA LYS A 99 -4.23 0.74 -7.16
C LYS A 99 -3.72 -0.28 -6.17
N VAL A 100 -2.48 -0.70 -6.40
CA VAL A 100 -1.75 -1.64 -5.55
C VAL A 100 -0.44 -1.02 -5.04
N GLY A 101 -0.19 -1.21 -3.76
CA GLY A 101 0.99 -0.73 -3.05
C GLY A 101 2.03 -1.83 -2.86
N ILE A 102 3.24 -1.63 -3.38
CA ILE A 102 4.39 -2.53 -3.19
C ILE A 102 5.57 -1.80 -2.55
N ASN A 103 6.33 -2.51 -1.70
CA ASN A 103 7.55 -2.01 -1.06
C ASN A 103 8.63 -3.10 -1.10
N THR A 104 8.66 -3.99 -0.09
CA THR A 104 9.69 -5.05 0.03
C THR A 104 9.82 -5.89 -1.25
N SER A 105 8.72 -6.22 -1.92
CA SER A 105 8.72 -6.96 -3.17
C SER A 105 9.35 -6.18 -4.33
N ALA A 106 9.10 -4.87 -4.43
CA ALA A 106 9.72 -4.00 -5.41
C ALA A 106 11.23 -3.83 -5.16
N VAL A 107 11.65 -3.72 -3.89
CA VAL A 107 13.07 -3.66 -3.54
C VAL A 107 13.79 -4.97 -3.90
N ASN A 108 13.18 -6.11 -3.59
CA ASN A 108 13.78 -7.42 -3.85
C ASN A 108 13.76 -7.81 -5.34
N ASN A 109 12.72 -7.39 -6.07
CA ASN A 109 12.58 -7.59 -7.51
C ASN A 109 12.03 -6.31 -8.16
N PRO A 110 12.91 -5.36 -8.55
CA PRO A 110 12.48 -4.11 -9.17
C PRO A 110 11.68 -4.31 -10.47
N GLY A 111 11.92 -5.42 -11.19
CA GLY A 111 11.18 -5.77 -12.41
C GLY A 111 9.67 -5.93 -12.19
N LEU A 112 9.23 -6.19 -10.96
CA LEU A 112 7.81 -6.28 -10.62
C LEU A 112 7.07 -4.95 -10.87
N VAL A 113 7.75 -3.81 -10.75
CA VAL A 113 7.19 -2.48 -11.06
C VAL A 113 6.88 -2.39 -12.56
N ASP A 114 7.86 -2.75 -13.40
CA ASP A 114 7.73 -2.75 -14.86
C ASP A 114 6.61 -3.68 -15.32
N GLU A 115 6.57 -4.90 -14.77
CA GLU A 115 5.56 -5.91 -15.09
C GLU A 115 4.15 -5.43 -14.71
N GLY A 116 3.98 -4.86 -13.51
CA GLY A 116 2.71 -4.32 -13.05
C GLY A 116 2.24 -3.13 -13.90
N ALA A 117 3.14 -2.18 -14.17
CA ALA A 117 2.83 -1.00 -14.98
C ALA A 117 2.45 -1.39 -16.41
N LYS A 118 3.14 -2.38 -17.00
CA LYS A 118 2.80 -2.91 -18.33
C LYS A 118 1.46 -3.65 -18.35
N ALA A 119 1.10 -4.34 -17.27
CA ALA A 119 -0.12 -5.13 -17.20
C ALA A 119 -1.38 -4.30 -16.93
N PHE A 120 -1.28 -3.25 -16.09
CA PHE A 120 -2.43 -2.52 -15.57
C PHE A 120 -2.38 -1.00 -15.83
N GLY A 121 -1.24 -0.49 -16.31
CA GLY A 121 -0.96 0.95 -16.42
C GLY A 121 -0.28 1.49 -15.17
N SER A 122 0.59 2.48 -15.35
CA SER A 122 1.36 3.10 -14.26
C SER A 122 0.49 3.60 -13.12
N GLN A 123 -0.71 4.13 -13.45
CA GLN A 123 -1.63 4.76 -12.49
C GLN A 123 -2.13 3.79 -11.41
N CYS A 124 -2.01 2.48 -11.66
CA CYS A 124 -2.38 1.42 -10.72
C CYS A 124 -1.22 1.01 -9.80
N ILE A 125 0.01 1.48 -10.02
CA ILE A 125 1.21 1.01 -9.33
C ILE A 125 1.75 2.08 -8.39
N VAL A 126 1.55 1.87 -7.09
CA VAL A 126 2.11 2.70 -6.03
C VAL A 126 3.31 1.99 -5.41
N VAL A 127 4.47 2.66 -5.39
CA VAL A 127 5.64 2.17 -4.64
C VAL A 127 5.73 2.93 -3.32
N ALA A 128 5.60 2.20 -2.22
CA ALA A 128 5.85 2.72 -0.88
C ALA A 128 7.35 2.62 -0.56
N ILE A 129 7.94 3.72 -0.09
CA ILE A 129 9.36 3.81 0.28
C ILE A 129 9.44 4.20 1.75
N ASP A 130 9.82 3.24 2.60
CA ASP A 130 10.13 3.52 4.00
C ASP A 130 11.56 4.08 4.07
N ALA A 131 11.71 5.37 4.35
CA ALA A 131 13.00 6.05 4.40
C ALA A 131 13.38 6.46 5.83
N LYS A 132 14.61 6.18 6.24
CA LYS A 132 15.17 6.61 7.52
C LYS A 132 16.44 7.42 7.32
N ARG A 133 16.60 8.48 8.11
CA ARG A 133 17.79 9.33 8.07
C ARG A 133 19.00 8.56 8.61
N GLU A 134 20.06 8.48 7.82
CA GLU A 134 21.33 7.81 8.17
C GLU A 134 22.50 8.81 8.32
N GLY A 135 22.23 10.09 8.08
CA GLY A 135 23.17 11.20 8.29
C GLY A 135 22.64 12.52 7.73
N PRO A 136 23.43 13.59 7.78
CA PRO A 136 23.09 14.84 7.10
C PRO A 136 22.88 14.59 5.60
N GLY A 137 21.68 14.88 5.10
CA GLY A 137 21.32 14.69 3.69
C GLY A 137 21.20 13.24 3.21
N LYS A 138 21.42 12.22 4.06
CA LYS A 138 21.39 10.80 3.67
C LYS A 138 20.14 10.09 4.20
N TRP A 139 19.44 9.40 3.32
CA TRP A 139 18.24 8.64 3.64
C TRP A 139 18.37 7.23 3.08
N GLY A 140 18.39 6.23 3.96
CA GLY A 140 18.41 4.83 3.56
C GLY A 140 16.99 4.28 3.38
N VAL A 141 16.81 3.39 2.42
CA VAL A 141 15.59 2.59 2.24
C VAL A 141 15.55 1.44 3.25
N TYR A 142 14.37 1.18 3.80
CA TYR A 142 14.10 0.09 4.71
C TYR A 142 12.95 -0.77 4.18
N THR A 143 12.97 -2.05 4.51
CA THR A 143 11.91 -3.02 4.18
C THR A 143 11.37 -3.69 5.44
N HIS A 144 10.38 -4.58 5.27
CA HIS A 144 9.77 -5.35 6.35
C HIS A 144 9.15 -4.46 7.45
N GLY A 145 8.49 -3.37 7.06
CA GLY A 145 7.90 -2.40 7.98
C GLY A 145 8.97 -1.57 8.69
N GLY A 146 9.95 -1.07 7.94
CA GLY A 146 11.01 -0.20 8.46
C GLY A 146 12.11 -0.89 9.31
N ARG A 147 12.16 -2.23 9.35
CA ARG A 147 13.09 -2.98 10.24
C ARG A 147 14.42 -3.34 9.59
N THR A 148 14.43 -3.56 8.29
CA THR A 148 15.60 -4.09 7.58
C THR A 148 16.18 -3.04 6.64
N PRO A 149 17.38 -2.49 6.90
CA PRO A 149 18.06 -1.60 5.96
C PRO A 149 18.51 -2.39 4.72
N VAL A 150 18.41 -1.80 3.53
CA VAL A 150 18.78 -2.47 2.27
C VAL A 150 19.93 -1.81 1.52
N GLY A 151 20.54 -0.76 2.11
CA GLY A 151 21.72 -0.08 1.55
C GLY A 151 21.45 0.78 0.31
N LEU A 152 20.18 1.04 -0.01
CA LEU A 152 19.78 1.95 -1.09
C LEU A 152 19.56 3.36 -0.56
N ASP A 153 19.95 4.36 -1.35
CA ASP A 153 19.53 5.75 -1.12
C ASP A 153 18.07 5.93 -1.54
N ALA A 154 17.27 6.57 -0.69
CA ALA A 154 15.83 6.71 -0.90
C ALA A 154 15.47 7.60 -2.11
N VAL A 155 16.29 8.61 -2.43
CA VAL A 155 16.05 9.50 -3.57
C VAL A 155 16.42 8.80 -4.87
N GLU A 156 17.56 8.10 -4.90
CA GLU A 156 17.94 7.30 -6.07
C GLU A 156 16.96 6.14 -6.31
N TRP A 157 16.48 5.50 -5.25
CA TRP A 157 15.44 4.48 -5.36
C TRP A 157 14.12 5.04 -5.88
N ALA A 158 13.70 6.25 -5.45
CA ALA A 158 12.50 6.90 -5.98
C ALA A 158 12.60 7.17 -7.49
N LYS A 159 13.77 7.60 -7.99
CA LYS A 159 14.00 7.78 -9.43
C LYS A 159 13.96 6.45 -10.18
N GLU A 160 14.56 5.42 -9.61
CA GLU A 160 14.59 4.08 -10.21
C GLU A 160 13.17 3.53 -10.40
N VAL A 161 12.32 3.58 -9.38
CA VAL A 161 10.95 3.05 -9.51
C VAL A 161 10.06 3.90 -10.40
N TRP A 162 10.31 5.21 -10.47
CA TRP A 162 9.66 6.09 -11.45
C TRP A 162 10.06 5.71 -12.89
N ASN A 163 11.34 5.46 -13.16
CA ASN A 163 11.82 5.01 -14.48
C ASN A 163 11.21 3.66 -14.90
N ARG A 164 10.86 2.82 -13.93
CA ARG A 164 10.19 1.52 -14.14
C ARG A 164 8.68 1.62 -14.32
N GLY A 165 8.12 2.82 -14.23
CA GLY A 165 6.71 3.07 -14.52
C GLY A 165 5.79 3.07 -13.31
N ALA A 166 6.28 3.24 -12.08
CA ALA A 166 5.42 3.62 -10.96
C ALA A 166 4.87 5.04 -11.17
N GLY A 167 3.55 5.24 -11.01
CA GLY A 167 2.94 6.58 -11.10
C GLY A 167 1.48 6.63 -11.50
#